data_AF-A0A8C2S7X0-F1
#
_entry.id   AF-A0A8C2S7X0-F1
#
_cell.length_a   1.000
_cell.length_b   1.000
_cell.length_c   1.000
_cell.angle_alpha   90.00
_cell.angle_beta   90.00
_cell.angle_gamma   90.00
#
_symmetry.space_group_name_H-M   'P 1'
#
loop_
_entity.id
_entity.type
_entity.pdbx_description
1 polymer ?
#
loop_
_entity_poly.entity_id
_entity_poly.type
_entity_poly.pdbx_seq_one_letter_code
_entity_poly.pdbx_strand_id
1 'polypeptide(L)'
;MVNRAKRKAGVDPLVPLRSLVPDRLGILTHLYRDFDKCRFAGFCRKVAEGAQQGDPLSCYIFRKAGEMLGRHVVAVLPEIDPVLFQGEMGLPILCVGSVWKSWELLKEGFLLALTQGREIQAQNSFSGFTLLKLEHSSALGAASLGARHVGHLLPMDYSANAIAFYSYTFS
;
A
#
# COMPACT_ATOMS: atom_id res chain seq x y z
N MET A 1 16.35 13.43 8.11
CA MET A 1 16.13 13.86 9.51
C MET A 1 15.18 12.96 10.32
N VAL A 2 14.25 12.21 9.70
CA VAL A 2 13.27 11.34 10.42
C VAL A 2 13.90 10.15 11.17
N ASN A 3 15.07 9.66 10.75
CA ASN A 3 15.75 8.52 11.38
C ASN A 3 16.54 8.85 12.67
N ARG A 4 16.72 10.14 13.01
CA ARG A 4 17.45 10.53 14.23
C ARG A 4 16.53 10.62 15.46
N ALA A 5 15.25 10.92 15.26
CA ALA A 5 14.25 10.97 16.33
C ALA A 5 13.86 9.58 16.87
N LYS A 6 13.97 8.52 16.06
CA LYS A 6 13.61 7.14 16.44
C LYS A 6 14.61 6.43 17.36
N ARG A 7 15.80 7.00 17.58
CA ARG A 7 16.88 6.39 18.38
C ARG A 7 16.87 6.77 19.86
N LYS A 8 15.98 7.67 20.30
CA LYS A 8 15.96 8.19 21.68
C LYS A 8 15.06 7.43 22.68
N ALA A 9 14.33 6.41 22.24
CA ALA A 9 13.70 5.45 23.14
C ALA A 9 14.48 4.14 23.02
N GLY A 10 15.13 3.67 24.09
CA GLY A 10 15.99 2.48 24.12
C GLY A 10 15.27 1.15 23.90
N VAL A 11 14.34 1.08 22.95
CA VAL A 11 13.61 -0.12 22.55
C VAL A 11 13.84 -0.30 21.07
N ASP A 12 14.51 -1.39 20.71
CA ASP A 12 14.77 -1.75 19.32
C ASP A 12 13.45 -1.95 18.56
N PRO A 13 13.15 -1.16 17.52
CA PRO A 13 11.94 -1.30 16.69
C PRO A 13 11.92 -2.61 15.87
N LEU A 14 12.93 -3.47 16.00
CA LEU A 14 13.03 -4.79 15.40
C LEU A 14 12.49 -5.92 16.28
N VAL A 15 12.20 -5.68 17.57
CA VAL A 15 11.67 -6.71 18.48
C VAL A 15 10.15 -6.86 18.28
N PRO A 16 9.66 -8.01 17.78
CA PRO A 16 8.23 -8.21 17.55
C PRO A 16 7.41 -8.27 18.85
N LEU A 17 6.13 -7.88 18.77
CA LEU A 17 5.18 -7.90 19.89
C LEU A 17 5.07 -9.26 20.61
N ARG A 18 5.32 -10.38 19.91
CA ARG A 18 5.32 -11.72 20.53
C ARG A 18 6.51 -11.98 21.45
N SER A 19 7.65 -11.31 21.26
CA SER A 19 8.79 -11.37 22.20
C SER A 19 8.71 -10.34 23.32
N LEU A 20 7.61 -9.59 23.41
CA LEU A 20 7.48 -8.47 24.35
C LEU A 20 6.59 -8.77 25.55
N VAL A 21 5.70 -9.77 25.47
CA VAL A 21 4.76 -10.08 26.56
C VAL A 21 4.53 -11.60 26.70
N PRO A 22 4.50 -12.14 27.93
CA PRO A 22 4.38 -13.59 28.17
C PRO A 22 2.96 -14.13 27.96
N ASP A 23 1.95 -13.25 28.00
CA ASP A 23 0.54 -13.63 27.94
C ASP A 23 -0.33 -12.52 27.31
N ARG A 24 -1.63 -12.81 27.18
CA ARG A 24 -2.60 -11.88 26.57
C ARG A 24 -2.85 -10.62 27.39
N LEU A 25 -2.76 -10.67 28.73
CA LEU A 25 -2.94 -9.49 29.57
C LEU A 25 -1.82 -8.47 29.33
N GLY A 26 -0.60 -8.94 29.06
CA GLY A 26 0.51 -8.06 28.69
C GLY A 26 0.25 -7.23 27.43
N ILE A 27 -0.56 -7.72 26.49
CA ILE A 27 -0.93 -6.98 25.27
C ILE A 27 -1.71 -5.70 25.62
N LEU A 28 -2.51 -5.72 26.70
CA LEU A 28 -3.35 -4.58 27.09
C LEU A 28 -2.52 -3.33 27.39
N THR A 29 -1.34 -3.48 28.00
CA THR A 29 -0.43 -2.35 28.24
C THR A 29 -0.08 -1.63 26.93
N HIS A 30 0.20 -2.37 25.86
CA HIS A 30 0.52 -1.82 24.53
C HIS A 30 -0.70 -1.31 23.75
N LEU A 31 -1.92 -1.58 24.21
CA LEU A 31 -3.16 -1.07 23.62
C LEU A 31 -3.68 0.18 24.33
N TYR A 32 -3.48 0.28 25.66
CA TYR A 32 -4.13 1.31 26.47
C TYR A 32 -3.17 2.27 27.17
N ARG A 33 -2.01 1.80 27.64
CA ARG A 33 -1.09 2.64 28.43
C ARG A 33 0.06 3.17 27.57
N ASP A 34 0.73 2.26 26.87
CA ASP A 34 1.96 2.50 26.12
C ASP A 34 1.73 2.31 24.62
N PHE A 35 0.57 2.76 24.12
CA PHE A 35 0.22 2.61 22.72
C PHE A 35 1.17 3.42 21.83
N ASP A 36 1.91 2.70 20.99
CA ASP A 36 2.70 3.25 19.91
C ASP A 36 2.21 2.67 18.59
N LYS A 37 1.58 3.53 17.77
CA LYS A 37 1.02 3.14 16.47
C LYS A 37 2.05 2.54 15.53
N CYS A 38 3.27 3.09 15.49
CA CYS A 38 4.34 2.59 14.62
C CYS A 38 4.84 1.22 15.08
N ARG A 39 5.00 1.01 16.38
CA ARG A 39 5.40 -0.27 16.96
C ARG A 39 4.31 -1.33 16.76
N PHE A 40 3.05 -0.98 17.01
CA PHE A 40 1.91 -1.86 16.82
C PHE A 40 1.77 -2.28 15.35
N ALA A 41 1.78 -1.31 14.42
CA ALA A 41 1.76 -1.60 12.98
C ALA A 41 3.01 -2.38 12.52
N GLY A 42 4.14 -2.22 13.21
CA GLY A 42 5.37 -2.98 12.97
C GLY A 42 5.20 -4.50 13.10
N PHE A 43 4.20 -4.97 13.86
CA PHE A 43 3.87 -6.40 13.95
C PHE A 43 3.46 -7.01 12.61
N CYS A 44 2.96 -6.20 11.66
CA CYS A 44 2.67 -6.63 10.29
C CYS A 44 3.88 -7.30 9.61
N ARG A 45 5.12 -6.91 9.96
CA ARG A 45 6.33 -7.57 9.45
C ARG A 45 6.38 -9.06 9.82
N LYS A 46 5.98 -9.42 11.04
CA LYS A 46 5.97 -10.83 11.48
C LYS A 46 4.85 -11.64 10.86
N VAL A 47 3.70 -11.01 10.63
CA VAL A 47 2.64 -11.62 9.81
C VAL A 47 3.16 -11.86 8.39
N ALA A 48 3.89 -10.92 7.80
CA ALA A 48 4.48 -11.10 6.47
C ALA A 48 5.50 -12.24 6.43
N GLU A 49 6.41 -12.31 7.42
CA GLU A 49 7.37 -13.41 7.56
C GLU A 49 6.66 -14.77 7.71
N GLY A 50 5.59 -14.85 8.53
CA GLY A 50 4.79 -16.07 8.68
C GLY A 50 4.14 -16.49 7.36
N ALA A 51 3.54 -15.55 6.63
CA ALA A 51 2.93 -15.81 5.33
C ALA A 51 3.97 -16.29 4.30
N GLN A 52 5.16 -15.69 4.29
CA GLN A 52 6.28 -16.13 3.42
C GLN A 52 6.74 -17.56 3.74
N GLN A 53 6.59 -18.00 4.99
CA GLN A 53 6.87 -19.37 5.43
C GLN A 53 5.68 -20.32 5.21
N GLY A 54 4.56 -19.83 4.66
CA GLY A 54 3.37 -20.62 4.38
C GLY A 54 2.42 -20.80 5.56
N ASP A 55 2.54 -20.01 6.64
CA ASP A 55 1.56 -20.02 7.74
C ASP A 55 0.15 -19.66 7.21
N PRO A 56 -0.85 -20.56 7.31
CA PRO A 56 -2.14 -20.36 6.66
C PRO A 56 -2.90 -19.13 7.16
N LEU A 57 -2.81 -18.81 8.47
CA LEU A 57 -3.48 -17.65 9.04
C LEU A 57 -2.85 -16.35 8.53
N SER A 58 -1.53 -16.28 8.49
CA SER A 58 -0.81 -15.12 7.96
C SER A 58 -1.09 -14.89 6.48
N CYS A 59 -1.11 -15.97 5.67
CA CYS A 59 -1.51 -15.91 4.26
C CYS A 59 -2.95 -15.38 4.10
N TYR A 60 -3.88 -15.90 4.90
CA TYR A 60 -5.27 -15.44 4.90
C TYR A 60 -5.40 -13.95 5.23
N ILE A 61 -4.68 -13.45 6.24
CA ILE A 61 -4.68 -12.03 6.62
C ILE A 61 -4.20 -11.15 5.46
N PHE A 62 -3.12 -11.53 4.77
CA PHE A 62 -2.62 -10.79 3.62
C PHE A 62 -3.56 -10.84 2.41
N ARG A 63 -4.17 -11.99 2.13
CA ARG A 63 -5.23 -12.09 1.13
C ARG A 63 -6.37 -11.13 1.43
N LYS A 64 -6.86 -11.08 2.68
CA LYS A 64 -7.91 -10.13 3.09
C LYS A 64 -7.47 -8.67 3.00
N ALA A 65 -6.22 -8.36 3.32
CA ALA A 65 -5.68 -7.02 3.11
C ALA A 65 -5.66 -6.65 1.62
N GLY A 66 -5.29 -7.58 0.74
CA GLY A 66 -5.38 -7.42 -0.71
C GLY A 66 -6.80 -7.13 -1.18
N GLU A 67 -7.78 -7.93 -0.74
CA GLU A 67 -9.21 -7.71 -1.04
C GLU A 67 -9.67 -6.30 -0.61
N MET A 68 -9.28 -5.87 0.59
CA MET A 68 -9.64 -4.54 1.09
C MET A 68 -9.01 -3.41 0.27
N LEU A 69 -7.74 -3.54 -0.14
CA LEU A 69 -7.10 -2.57 -1.02
C LEU A 69 -7.78 -2.52 -2.39
N GLY A 70 -8.13 -3.67 -2.97
CA GLY A 70 -8.86 -3.74 -4.24
C GLY A 70 -10.24 -3.09 -4.16
N ARG A 71 -10.97 -3.29 -3.05
CA ARG A 71 -12.26 -2.63 -2.80
C ARG A 71 -12.19 -1.12 -2.78
N HIS A 72 -11.07 -0.52 -2.35
CA HIS A 72 -10.90 0.94 -2.42
C HIS A 72 -10.80 1.43 -3.85
N VAL A 73 -10.12 0.68 -4.72
CA VAL A 73 -10.08 1.00 -6.16
C VAL A 73 -11.48 0.88 -6.75
N VAL A 74 -12.17 -0.23 -6.48
CA VAL A 74 -13.56 -0.44 -6.94
C VAL A 74 -14.45 0.72 -6.52
N ALA A 75 -14.42 1.11 -5.25
CA ALA A 75 -15.28 2.16 -4.71
C ALA A 75 -15.16 3.51 -5.45
N VAL A 76 -14.00 3.80 -6.04
CA VAL A 76 -13.79 5.05 -6.79
C VAL A 76 -13.93 4.90 -8.30
N LEU A 77 -14.07 3.68 -8.84
CA LEU A 77 -14.18 3.44 -10.29
C LEU A 77 -15.23 4.32 -10.99
N PRO A 78 -16.44 4.54 -10.43
CA PRO A 78 -17.46 5.36 -11.11
C PRO A 78 -17.06 6.82 -11.29
N GLU A 79 -16.13 7.31 -10.47
CA GLU A 79 -15.67 8.71 -10.47
C GLU A 79 -14.41 8.93 -11.32
N ILE A 80 -13.85 7.87 -11.89
CA ILE A 80 -12.63 7.95 -12.72
C ILE A 80 -13.03 8.42 -14.13
N ASP A 81 -12.40 9.50 -14.59
CA ASP A 81 -12.58 10.00 -15.95
C ASP A 81 -12.24 8.89 -16.98
N PRO A 82 -13.14 8.61 -17.94
CA PRO A 82 -12.95 7.59 -18.96
C PRO A 82 -11.61 7.66 -19.71
N VAL A 83 -11.00 8.84 -19.85
CA VAL A 83 -9.69 9.01 -20.52
C VAL A 83 -8.57 8.23 -19.82
N LEU A 84 -8.66 8.04 -18.51
CA LEU A 84 -7.64 7.34 -17.72
C LEU A 84 -7.60 5.83 -17.95
N PHE A 85 -8.63 5.25 -18.60
CA PHE A 85 -8.65 3.83 -18.97
C PHE A 85 -8.08 3.56 -20.37
N GLN A 86 -7.93 4.58 -21.21
CA GLN A 86 -7.66 4.43 -22.65
C GLN A 86 -6.17 4.26 -22.99
N GLY A 87 -5.27 4.43 -22.02
CA GLY A 87 -3.83 4.28 -22.23
C GLY A 87 -3.40 2.82 -22.40
N GLU A 88 -2.23 2.60 -23.04
CA GLU A 88 -1.65 1.27 -23.25
C GLU A 88 -1.42 0.48 -21.96
N MET A 89 -1.23 1.18 -20.84
CA MET A 89 -1.06 0.59 -19.50
C MET A 89 -2.38 0.20 -18.82
N GLY A 90 -3.53 0.41 -19.47
CA GLY A 90 -4.83 0.45 -18.80
C GLY A 90 -4.86 1.56 -17.75
N LEU A 91 -5.61 1.37 -16.66
CA LEU A 91 -5.64 2.31 -15.55
C LEU A 91 -4.31 2.27 -14.75
N PRO A 92 -3.51 3.34 -14.71
CA PRO A 92 -2.34 3.40 -13.84
C PRO A 92 -2.75 3.61 -12.37
N ILE A 93 -2.28 2.74 -11.47
CA ILE A 93 -2.56 2.81 -10.03
C ILE A 93 -1.23 2.99 -9.28
N LEU A 94 -1.04 4.13 -8.62
CA LEU A 94 0.17 4.42 -7.87
C LEU A 94 0.13 3.81 -6.46
N CYS A 95 1.00 2.84 -6.21
CA CYS A 95 1.11 2.11 -4.95
C CYS A 95 2.15 2.76 -4.01
N VAL A 96 1.67 3.45 -2.97
CA VAL A 96 2.53 4.07 -1.95
C VAL A 96 2.39 3.36 -0.60
N GLY A 97 3.51 3.11 0.08
CA GLY A 97 3.55 2.53 1.43
C GLY A 97 4.28 1.18 1.50
N SER A 98 4.78 0.83 2.69
CA SER A 98 5.64 -0.35 2.86
C SER A 98 4.92 -1.70 2.69
N VAL A 99 3.59 -1.73 2.80
CA VAL A 99 2.79 -2.96 2.66
C VAL A 99 2.90 -3.54 1.25
N TRP A 100 3.07 -2.70 0.22
CA TRP A 100 3.26 -3.13 -1.17
C TRP A 100 4.56 -3.91 -1.42
N LYS A 101 5.52 -3.90 -0.49
CA LYS A 101 6.69 -4.80 -0.55
C LYS A 101 6.30 -6.28 -0.48
N SER A 102 5.11 -6.56 0.05
CA SER A 102 4.50 -7.88 0.13
C SER A 102 3.44 -8.08 -0.96
N TRP A 103 3.60 -7.45 -2.14
CA TRP A 103 2.65 -7.54 -3.25
C TRP A 103 2.23 -8.98 -3.57
N GLU A 104 3.17 -9.92 -3.65
CA GLU A 104 2.85 -11.33 -3.94
C GLU A 104 1.87 -11.95 -2.93
N LEU A 105 1.89 -11.50 -1.66
CA LEU A 105 0.94 -11.95 -0.63
C LEU A 105 -0.44 -11.27 -0.75
N LEU A 106 -0.50 -10.06 -1.32
CA LEU A 106 -1.73 -9.28 -1.51
C LEU A 106 -2.46 -9.63 -2.82
N LYS A 107 -1.69 -10.05 -3.83
CA LYS A 107 -2.08 -10.17 -5.23
C LYS A 107 -3.39 -10.90 -5.43
N GLU A 108 -3.53 -12.08 -4.82
CA GLU A 108 -4.70 -12.93 -5.01
C GLU A 108 -6.00 -12.24 -4.55
N GLY A 109 -5.98 -11.63 -3.36
CA GLY A 109 -7.13 -10.90 -2.82
C GLY A 109 -7.42 -9.61 -3.58
N PHE A 110 -6.37 -8.89 -3.98
CA PHE A 110 -6.51 -7.65 -4.75
C PHE A 110 -7.17 -7.89 -6.11
N LEU A 111 -6.70 -8.90 -6.86
CA LEU A 111 -7.29 -9.30 -8.13
C LEU A 111 -8.74 -9.75 -7.97
N LEU A 112 -9.05 -10.57 -6.96
CA LEU A 112 -10.41 -11.01 -6.69
C LEU A 112 -11.38 -9.83 -6.53
N ALA A 113 -11.00 -8.85 -5.70
CA ALA A 113 -11.84 -7.69 -5.44
C ALA A 113 -12.06 -6.84 -6.70
N LEU A 114 -11.01 -6.65 -7.52
CA LEU A 114 -11.12 -5.90 -8.78
C LEU A 114 -11.98 -6.62 -9.81
N THR A 115 -11.80 -7.94 -9.99
CA THR A 115 -12.60 -8.73 -10.94
C THR A 115 -14.08 -8.66 -10.59
N GLN A 116 -14.43 -8.87 -9.31
CA GLN A 116 -15.82 -8.77 -8.85
C GLN A 116 -16.39 -7.35 -8.97
N GLY A 117 -15.61 -6.33 -8.60
CA GLY A 117 -16.07 -4.94 -8.66
C GLY A 117 -16.27 -4.44 -10.09
N ARG A 118 -15.42 -4.89 -11.02
CA ARG A 118 -15.50 -4.55 -12.44
C ARG A 118 -16.82 -4.98 -13.06
N GLU A 119 -17.24 -6.23 -12.82
CA GLU A 119 -18.49 -6.79 -13.36
C GLU A 119 -19.71 -5.93 -12.99
N ILE A 120 -19.67 -5.29 -11.82
CA ILE A 120 -20.78 -4.51 -11.30
C ILE A 120 -20.75 -3.05 -11.81
N GLN A 121 -19.55 -2.45 -11.92
CA GLN A 121 -19.43 -0.99 -12.01
C GLN A 121 -18.78 -0.46 -13.29
N ALA A 122 -17.95 -1.25 -13.97
CA ALA A 122 -17.10 -0.72 -15.05
C ALA A 122 -16.72 -1.76 -16.12
N GLN A 123 -17.62 -2.72 -16.40
CA GLN A 123 -17.34 -3.91 -17.20
C GLN A 123 -16.69 -3.59 -18.56
N ASN A 124 -17.15 -2.54 -19.23
CA ASN A 124 -16.69 -2.19 -20.59
C ASN A 124 -15.50 -1.21 -20.61
N SER A 125 -15.30 -0.43 -19.55
CA SER A 125 -14.29 0.65 -19.53
C SER A 125 -12.99 0.22 -18.85
N PHE A 126 -13.06 -0.60 -17.81
CA PHE A 126 -11.89 -0.98 -17.01
C PHE A 126 -11.22 -2.24 -17.55
N SER A 127 -10.60 -2.20 -18.73
CA SER A 127 -10.00 -3.36 -19.43
C SER A 127 -8.77 -3.99 -18.75
N GLY A 128 -8.04 -3.19 -17.99
CA GLY A 128 -6.84 -3.61 -17.28
C GLY A 128 -6.27 -2.49 -16.43
N PHE A 129 -5.21 -2.80 -15.69
CA PHE A 129 -4.50 -1.84 -14.86
C PHE A 129 -3.00 -2.14 -14.80
N THR A 130 -2.24 -1.11 -14.45
CA THR A 130 -0.80 -1.22 -14.17
C THR A 130 -0.49 -0.59 -12.81
N LEU A 131 0.15 -1.35 -11.94
CA LEU A 131 0.63 -0.86 -10.65
C LEU A 131 1.98 -0.18 -10.80
N LEU A 132 2.06 1.05 -10.31
CA LEU A 132 3.24 1.89 -10.34
C LEU A 132 3.82 2.06 -8.94
N LYS A 133 5.14 2.22 -8.83
CA LYS A 133 5.82 2.66 -7.61
C LYS A 133 6.66 3.91 -7.90
N LEU A 134 6.86 4.75 -6.89
CA LEU A 134 7.71 5.94 -7.00
C LEU A 134 9.19 5.56 -6.96
N GLU A 135 9.98 6.20 -7.83
CA GLU A 135 11.46 6.15 -7.82
C GLU A 135 12.07 7.34 -7.04
N HIS A 136 11.25 8.35 -6.75
CA HIS A 136 11.63 9.50 -5.94
C HIS A 136 10.71 9.71 -4.74
N SER A 137 11.16 10.53 -3.79
CA SER A 137 10.32 10.90 -2.64
C SER A 137 9.08 11.67 -3.09
N SER A 138 7.94 11.43 -2.45
CA SER A 138 6.73 12.25 -2.64
C SER A 138 6.93 13.73 -2.31
N ALA A 139 8.01 14.09 -1.61
CA ALA A 139 8.45 15.47 -1.40
C ALA A 139 8.67 16.22 -2.72
N LEU A 140 9.04 15.54 -3.80
CA LEU A 140 9.15 16.13 -5.14
C LEU A 140 7.80 16.65 -5.64
N GLY A 141 6.73 15.87 -5.45
CA GLY A 141 5.37 16.30 -5.75
C GLY A 141 4.94 17.49 -4.89
N ALA A 142 5.31 17.50 -3.60
CA ALA A 142 5.04 18.63 -2.71
C ALA A 142 5.77 19.92 -3.16
N ALA A 143 7.03 19.81 -3.59
CA ALA A 143 7.77 20.94 -4.15
C ALA A 143 7.12 21.49 -5.44
N SER A 144 6.69 20.59 -6.33
CA SER A 144 5.95 20.97 -7.55
C SER A 144 4.63 21.68 -7.25
N LEU A 145 3.88 21.21 -6.25
CA LEU A 145 2.64 21.85 -5.82
C LEU A 145 2.90 23.21 -5.14
N GLY A 146 3.94 23.31 -4.31
CA GLY A 146 4.34 24.57 -3.67
C GLY A 146 4.79 25.62 -4.69
N ALA A 147 5.56 25.24 -5.71
CA ALA A 147 5.92 26.12 -6.82
C ALA A 147 4.66 26.61 -7.57
N ARG A 148 3.74 25.69 -7.89
CA ARG A 148 2.48 26.04 -8.57
C ARG A 148 1.64 27.04 -7.78
N HIS A 149 1.63 26.92 -6.45
CA HIS A 149 0.90 27.84 -5.57
C HIS A 149 1.38 29.30 -5.70
N VAL A 150 2.66 29.52 -6.00
CA VAL A 150 3.24 30.86 -6.22
C VAL A 150 3.33 31.24 -7.71
N GLY A 151 2.59 30.55 -8.58
CA GLY A 151 2.58 30.81 -10.02
C GLY A 151 3.83 30.34 -10.76
N HIS A 152 4.67 29.51 -10.15
CA HIS A 152 5.87 28.95 -10.77
C HIS A 152 5.66 27.49 -11.21
N LEU A 153 6.02 27.17 -12.45
CA LEU A 153 5.98 25.78 -12.93
C LEU A 153 7.36 25.14 -12.75
N LEU A 154 7.46 24.24 -11.77
CA LEU A 154 8.68 23.44 -11.57
C LEU A 154 8.81 22.41 -12.72
N PRO A 155 9.94 22.36 -13.44
CA PRO A 155 10.18 21.31 -14.45
C PRO A 155 10.18 19.93 -13.80
N MET A 156 9.40 19.00 -14.36
CA MET A 156 9.24 17.64 -13.84
C MET A 156 9.45 16.62 -14.96
N ASP A 157 10.32 15.65 -14.74
CA ASP A 157 10.40 14.46 -15.58
C ASP A 157 9.54 13.35 -14.98
N TYR A 158 8.27 13.28 -15.40
CA TYR A 158 7.34 12.27 -14.88
C TYR A 158 7.72 10.84 -15.26
N SER A 159 8.47 10.64 -16.34
CA SER A 159 8.91 9.32 -16.79
C SER A 159 9.97 8.73 -15.83
N ALA A 160 10.80 9.58 -15.22
CA ALA A 160 11.78 9.19 -14.22
C ALA A 160 11.20 9.03 -12.80
N ASN A 161 9.99 9.56 -12.54
CA ASN A 161 9.43 9.64 -11.19
C ASN A 161 8.76 8.34 -10.71
N ALA A 162 8.32 7.49 -11.63
CA ALA A 162 7.61 6.26 -11.31
C ALA A 162 7.89 5.15 -12.33
N ILE A 163 7.83 3.90 -11.87
CA ILE A 163 8.03 2.71 -12.70
C ILE A 163 6.92 1.70 -12.47
N ALA A 164 6.52 1.01 -13.54
CA ALA A 164 5.60 -0.13 -13.46
C ALA A 164 6.28 -1.34 -12.81
N PHE A 165 5.55 -2.05 -11.94
CA PHE A 165 6.03 -3.31 -11.35
C PHE A 165 5.05 -4.48 -11.51
N TYR A 166 3.82 -4.22 -11.95
CA TYR A 166 2.83 -5.26 -12.25
C TYR A 166 1.79 -4.73 -13.22
N SER A 167 1.39 -5.54 -14.20
CA SER A 167 0.29 -5.22 -15.13
C SER A 167 -0.66 -6.41 -15.21
N TYR A 168 -1.94 -6.12 -15.38
CA TYR A 168 -2.99 -7.13 -15.50
C TYR A 168 -4.09 -6.66 -16.46
N THR A 169 -4.45 -7.55 -17.37
CA THR A 169 -5.58 -7.37 -18.29
C THR A 169 -6.64 -8.39 -17.90
N PHE A 170 -7.86 -7.91 -17.68
CA PHE A 170 -8.99 -8.80 -17.39
C PHE A 170 -9.33 -9.61 -18.64
N SER A 171 -9.70 -10.88 -18.44
CA SER A 171 -10.28 -11.72 -19.49
C SER A 171 -11.74 -11.33 -19.78
#